data_AF-A0A2V9CFR8-F1
#
_entry.id   AF-A0A2V9CFR8-F1
#
_cell.length_a   1.000
_cell.length_b   1.000
_cell.length_c   1.000
_cell.angle_alpha   90.00
_cell.angle_beta   90.00
_cell.angle_gamma   90.00
#
_symmetry.space_group_name_H-M   'P 1'
#
loop_
_entity.id
_entity.type
_entity.pdbx_description
1 polymer ?
#
loop_
_entity_poly.entity_id
_entity_poly.type
_entity_poly.pdbx_seq_one_letter_code
_entity_poly.pdbx_strand_id
1 'polypeptide(L)'
;MEYPREFPPESRAKVEAAKLRAARKFDSAKQKARWRSDVEVSFRIYVLIPFLVFANEACRLKLWPVDEIDSFCREFLRRHTIDAYTEKGKAAGLRDPISNWNGSILWEFEQDIEKTPQWQKYQDILLAVAESATLLPIPDRQPVRDGEKAVTVSTVVQTPPIDRLFSHSADYRSVSFRGTQLSFTPRQAQVIEMLHRAFMDGTPDIGKEFILEKLESPNSRLRDTFKGHEAWGSLIVPGSSRGTYRLNIGKTTARDSEQT
;
A
#
# COMPACT_ATOMS: atom_id res chain seq x y z
N MET A 1 -9.36 -18.47 3.66
CA MET A 1 -9.34 -17.00 3.76
C MET A 1 -10.51 -16.49 4.60
N GLU A 2 -10.22 -15.70 5.63
CA GLU A 2 -11.24 -15.02 6.44
C GLU A 2 -11.54 -13.65 5.85
N TYR A 3 -12.82 -13.29 5.81
CA TYR A 3 -13.28 -11.97 5.38
C TYR A 3 -13.50 -11.06 6.60
N PRO A 4 -13.26 -9.74 6.47
CA PRO A 4 -13.66 -8.78 7.48
C PRO A 4 -15.15 -8.92 7.85
N ARG A 5 -15.49 -8.67 9.12
CA ARG A 5 -16.84 -8.89 9.67
C ARG A 5 -17.87 -8.05 8.93
N GLU A 6 -17.50 -6.83 8.58
CA GLU A 6 -18.29 -5.80 7.91
C GLU A 6 -18.53 -6.13 6.42
N PHE A 7 -17.75 -7.05 5.84
CA PHE A 7 -17.90 -7.44 4.44
C PHE A 7 -19.13 -8.34 4.27
N PRO A 8 -20.20 -7.95 3.55
CA PRO A 8 -21.47 -8.66 3.56
C PRO A 8 -21.41 -10.06 2.91
N PRO A 9 -22.25 -11.02 3.34
CA PRO A 9 -22.30 -12.37 2.75
C PRO A 9 -22.51 -12.39 1.23
N GLU A 10 -23.32 -11.47 0.69
CA GLU A 10 -23.54 -11.36 -0.76
C GLU A 10 -22.25 -10.96 -1.51
N SER A 11 -21.49 -10.01 -0.97
CA SER A 11 -20.20 -9.60 -1.53
C SER A 11 -19.16 -10.72 -1.41
N ARG A 12 -19.16 -11.47 -0.30
CA ARG A 12 -18.34 -12.70 -0.14
C ARG A 12 -18.66 -13.71 -1.25
N ALA A 13 -19.95 -13.97 -1.49
CA ALA A 13 -20.37 -14.91 -2.54
C ALA A 13 -19.91 -14.47 -3.94
N LYS A 14 -19.91 -13.17 -4.24
CA LYS A 14 -19.36 -12.64 -5.50
C LYS A 14 -17.85 -12.89 -5.62
N VAL A 15 -17.09 -12.65 -4.55
CA VAL A 15 -15.64 -12.91 -4.52
C VAL A 15 -15.35 -14.40 -4.68
N GLU A 16 -16.06 -15.26 -3.97
CA GLU A 16 -15.93 -16.73 -4.11
C GLU A 16 -16.29 -17.21 -5.53
N ALA A 17 -17.37 -16.69 -6.12
CA ALA A 17 -17.69 -16.96 -7.52
C ALA A 17 -16.58 -16.49 -8.48
N ALA A 18 -15.95 -15.35 -8.19
CA ALA A 18 -14.82 -14.86 -8.98
C ALA A 18 -13.60 -15.78 -8.85
N LYS A 19 -13.29 -16.29 -7.64
CA LYS A 19 -12.23 -17.29 -7.41
C LYS A 19 -12.45 -18.53 -8.27
N LEU A 20 -13.66 -19.09 -8.25
CA LEU A 20 -14.01 -20.28 -9.03
C LEU A 20 -13.91 -20.04 -10.54
N ARG A 21 -14.39 -18.90 -11.04
CA ARG A 21 -14.29 -18.53 -12.46
C ARG A 21 -12.83 -18.35 -12.89
N ALA A 22 -12.05 -17.64 -12.08
CA ALA A 22 -10.65 -17.36 -12.34
C ALA A 22 -9.81 -18.66 -12.32
N ALA A 23 -10.09 -19.57 -11.38
CA ALA A 23 -9.49 -20.90 -11.31
C ALA A 23 -9.73 -21.72 -12.58
N ARG A 24 -10.99 -21.80 -13.05
CA ARG A 24 -11.33 -22.51 -14.29
C ARG A 24 -10.64 -21.92 -15.52
N LYS A 25 -10.56 -20.59 -15.57
CA LYS A 25 -9.87 -19.87 -16.65
C LYS A 25 -8.37 -20.15 -16.62
N PHE A 26 -7.75 -20.17 -15.44
CA PHE A 26 -6.35 -20.52 -15.28
C PHE A 26 -6.06 -21.95 -15.74
N ASP A 27 -6.86 -22.93 -15.31
CA ASP A 27 -6.67 -24.33 -15.70
C ASP A 27 -6.76 -24.50 -17.22
N SER A 28 -7.75 -23.84 -17.83
CA SER A 28 -7.94 -23.85 -19.29
C SER A 28 -6.78 -23.17 -20.03
N ALA A 29 -6.25 -22.06 -19.49
CA ALA A 29 -5.13 -21.33 -20.06
C ALA A 29 -3.81 -22.11 -19.91
N LYS A 30 -3.58 -22.73 -18.75
CA LYS A 30 -2.42 -23.58 -18.46
C LYS A 30 -2.32 -24.76 -19.43
N GLN A 31 -3.45 -25.41 -19.74
CA GLN A 31 -3.47 -26.51 -20.72
C GLN A 31 -3.11 -26.08 -22.14
N LYS A 32 -3.41 -24.82 -22.50
CA LYS A 32 -3.14 -24.26 -23.83
C LYS A 32 -1.81 -23.50 -23.92
N ALA A 33 -1.16 -23.27 -22.78
CA ALA A 33 0.05 -22.46 -22.69
C ALA A 33 1.20 -23.16 -23.41
N ARG A 34 1.89 -22.42 -24.27
CA ARG A 34 3.08 -22.91 -24.99
C ARG A 34 4.35 -22.58 -24.21
N TRP A 35 4.33 -21.47 -23.49
CA TRP A 35 5.48 -20.97 -22.74
C TRP A 35 5.14 -20.78 -21.26
N ARG A 36 6.17 -20.89 -20.40
CA ARG A 36 6.03 -20.64 -18.96
C ARG A 36 5.52 -19.23 -18.67
N SER A 37 5.94 -18.24 -19.46
CA SER A 37 5.48 -16.86 -19.37
C SER A 37 3.96 -16.73 -19.55
N ASP A 38 3.34 -17.57 -20.38
CA ASP A 38 1.89 -17.56 -20.60
C ASP A 38 1.15 -18.05 -19.34
N VAL A 39 1.73 -19.04 -18.66
CA VAL A 39 1.23 -19.54 -17.38
C VAL A 39 1.40 -18.50 -16.28
N GLU A 40 2.53 -17.80 -16.24
CA GLU A 40 2.79 -16.70 -15.29
C GLU A 40 1.82 -15.53 -15.48
N VAL A 41 1.57 -15.10 -16.73
CA VAL A 41 0.54 -14.10 -17.06
C VAL A 41 -0.84 -14.57 -16.60
N SER A 42 -1.20 -15.82 -16.92
CA SER A 42 -2.50 -16.39 -16.53
C SER A 42 -2.65 -16.49 -15.02
N PHE A 43 -1.58 -16.78 -14.29
CA PHE A 43 -1.55 -16.85 -12.84
C PHE A 43 -1.78 -15.48 -12.19
N ARG A 44 -1.14 -14.42 -12.71
CA ARG A 44 -1.39 -13.04 -12.24
C ARG A 44 -2.86 -12.66 -12.43
N ILE A 45 -3.45 -13.01 -13.57
CA ILE A 45 -4.88 -12.78 -13.83
C ILE A 45 -5.76 -13.58 -12.85
N TYR A 46 -5.38 -14.83 -12.56
CA TYR A 46 -6.08 -15.68 -11.59
C TYR A 46 -6.13 -15.06 -10.20
N VAL A 47 -5.00 -14.51 -9.73
CA VAL A 47 -4.90 -13.82 -8.43
C VAL A 47 -5.67 -12.48 -8.45
N LEU A 48 -5.56 -11.70 -9.52
CA LEU A 48 -6.08 -10.32 -9.53
C LEU A 48 -7.59 -10.21 -9.77
N ILE A 49 -8.23 -11.20 -10.40
CA ILE A 49 -9.67 -11.14 -10.64
C ILE A 49 -10.47 -11.15 -9.31
N PRO A 50 -10.27 -12.10 -8.38
CA PRO A 50 -10.99 -12.09 -7.11
C PRO A 50 -10.64 -10.88 -6.24
N PHE A 51 -9.37 -10.45 -6.27
CA PHE A 51 -8.91 -9.23 -5.63
C PHE A 51 -9.68 -8.00 -6.11
N LEU A 52 -9.84 -7.83 -7.43
CA LEU A 52 -10.60 -6.71 -7.97
C LEU A 52 -12.07 -6.73 -7.58
N VAL A 53 -12.69 -7.92 -7.52
CA VAL A 53 -14.08 -8.04 -7.06
C VAL A 53 -14.20 -7.65 -5.60
N PHE A 54 -13.24 -8.04 -4.76
CA PHE A 54 -13.19 -7.64 -3.36
C PHE A 54 -13.04 -6.11 -3.22
N ALA A 55 -12.05 -5.51 -3.87
CA ALA A 55 -11.81 -4.08 -3.82
C ALA A 55 -13.02 -3.28 -4.35
N ASN A 56 -13.60 -3.71 -5.47
CA ASN A 56 -14.77 -3.05 -6.03
C ASN A 56 -15.98 -3.12 -5.08
N GLU A 57 -16.25 -4.26 -4.45
CA GLU A 57 -17.35 -4.37 -3.49
C GLU A 57 -17.09 -3.54 -2.23
N ALA A 58 -15.87 -3.52 -1.71
CA ALA A 58 -15.48 -2.70 -0.55
C ALA A 58 -15.67 -1.20 -0.83
N CYS A 59 -15.17 -0.73 -1.97
CA CYS A 59 -15.29 0.66 -2.43
C CYS A 59 -16.73 1.06 -2.73
N ARG A 60 -17.49 0.20 -3.43
CA ARG A 60 -18.90 0.45 -3.78
C ARG A 60 -19.78 0.61 -2.55
N LEU A 61 -19.52 -0.21 -1.52
CA LEU A 61 -20.26 -0.19 -0.26
C LEU A 61 -19.74 0.85 0.73
N LYS A 62 -18.60 1.50 0.44
CA LYS A 62 -17.92 2.46 1.33
C LYS A 62 -17.79 1.93 2.75
N LEU A 63 -17.42 0.65 2.88
CA LEU A 63 -17.41 -0.05 4.18
C LEU A 63 -16.38 0.52 5.16
N TRP A 64 -15.29 1.08 4.63
CA TRP A 64 -14.19 1.62 5.40
C TRP A 64 -13.71 2.96 4.80
N PRO A 65 -13.00 3.79 5.58
CA PRO A 65 -12.22 4.90 5.07
C PRO A 65 -11.26 4.46 3.96
N VAL A 66 -10.93 5.35 3.02
CA VAL A 66 -10.14 5.02 1.82
C VAL A 66 -8.76 4.43 2.17
N ASP A 67 -8.13 4.96 3.22
CA ASP A 67 -6.86 4.50 3.77
C ASP A 67 -6.95 3.10 4.40
N GLU A 68 -8.06 2.77 5.05
CA GLU A 68 -8.31 1.40 5.54
C GLU A 68 -8.65 0.43 4.41
N ILE A 69 -9.37 0.88 3.37
CA ILE A 69 -9.72 0.04 2.21
C ILE A 69 -8.45 -0.49 1.54
N ASP A 70 -7.43 0.36 1.29
CA ASP A 70 -6.19 -0.09 0.65
C ASP A 70 -5.47 -1.16 1.50
N SER A 71 -5.42 -0.96 2.82
CA SER A 71 -4.83 -1.93 3.75
C SER A 71 -5.54 -3.29 3.69
N PHE A 72 -6.88 -3.30 3.77
CA PHE A 72 -7.66 -4.55 3.65
C PHE A 72 -7.49 -5.21 2.28
N CYS A 73 -7.43 -4.43 1.20
CA CYS A 73 -7.21 -4.94 -0.15
C CYS A 73 -5.81 -5.58 -0.29
N ARG A 74 -4.77 -4.97 0.27
CA ARG A 74 -3.40 -5.52 0.24
C ARG A 74 -3.26 -6.80 1.05
N GLU A 75 -3.84 -6.86 2.25
CA GLU A 75 -3.84 -8.10 3.04
C GLU A 75 -4.67 -9.20 2.38
N PHE A 76 -5.81 -8.85 1.76
CA PHE A 76 -6.56 -9.79 0.93
C PHE A 76 -5.69 -10.33 -0.22
N LEU A 77 -5.02 -9.45 -0.97
CA LEU A 77 -4.16 -9.83 -2.08
C LEU A 77 -3.03 -10.77 -1.63
N ARG A 78 -2.38 -10.45 -0.51
CA ARG A 78 -1.32 -11.28 0.09
C ARG A 78 -1.83 -12.67 0.42
N ARG A 79 -2.89 -12.77 1.23
CA ARG A 79 -3.49 -14.07 1.60
C ARG A 79 -3.98 -14.85 0.39
N HIS A 80 -4.63 -14.16 -0.54
CA HIS A 80 -5.12 -14.81 -1.75
C HIS A 80 -4.00 -15.37 -2.61
N THR A 81 -2.88 -14.64 -2.71
CA THR A 81 -1.70 -15.09 -3.45
C THR A 81 -1.10 -16.33 -2.79
N ILE A 82 -1.08 -16.42 -1.45
CA ILE A 82 -0.61 -17.60 -0.71
C ILE A 82 -1.47 -18.81 -1.06
N ASP A 83 -2.79 -18.65 -0.95
CA ASP A 83 -3.77 -19.72 -1.24
C ASP A 83 -3.64 -20.15 -2.72
N ALA A 84 -3.67 -19.21 -3.65
CA ALA A 84 -3.58 -19.45 -5.09
C ALA A 84 -2.26 -20.14 -5.50
N TYR A 85 -1.14 -19.72 -4.90
CA TYR A 85 0.15 -20.34 -5.18
C TYR A 85 0.21 -21.77 -4.66
N THR A 86 -0.28 -21.99 -3.43
CA THR A 86 -0.30 -23.31 -2.81
C THR A 86 -1.18 -24.28 -3.59
N GLU A 87 -2.37 -23.85 -4.00
CA GLU A 87 -3.34 -24.69 -4.71
C GLU A 87 -2.91 -25.00 -6.15
N LYS A 88 -2.42 -24.00 -6.88
CA LYS A 88 -2.25 -24.09 -8.34
C LYS A 88 -0.88 -23.66 -8.85
N GLY A 89 -0.29 -22.63 -8.24
CA GLY A 89 0.98 -22.06 -8.70
C GLY A 89 2.16 -23.02 -8.55
N LYS A 90 2.28 -23.69 -7.40
CA LYS A 90 3.35 -24.65 -7.11
C LYS A 90 3.30 -25.86 -8.05
N ALA A 91 2.11 -26.44 -8.25
CA ALA A 91 1.89 -27.54 -9.20
C ALA A 91 2.01 -27.10 -10.67
N ALA A 92 2.05 -25.79 -10.95
CA ALA A 92 2.35 -25.24 -12.26
C ALA A 92 3.84 -24.89 -12.45
N GLY A 93 4.69 -25.17 -11.46
CA GLY A 93 6.13 -24.88 -11.53
C GLY A 93 6.46 -23.39 -11.56
N LEU A 94 5.57 -22.54 -11.03
CA LEU A 94 5.79 -21.09 -10.98
C LEU A 94 6.81 -20.73 -9.90
N ARG A 95 7.54 -19.63 -10.12
CA ARG A 95 8.41 -19.06 -9.08
C ARG A 95 7.55 -18.67 -7.88
N ASP A 96 8.11 -18.81 -6.68
CA ASP A 96 7.45 -18.38 -5.45
C ASP A 96 7.11 -16.89 -5.57
N PRO A 97 5.83 -16.49 -5.48
CA PRO A 97 5.43 -15.08 -5.49
C PRO A 97 5.54 -14.45 -4.10
N ILE A 98 5.93 -15.23 -3.10
CA ILE A 98 5.86 -14.91 -1.68
C ILE A 98 7.18 -15.29 -1.00
N SER A 99 7.59 -14.46 -0.05
CA SER A 99 8.73 -14.71 0.82
C SER A 99 8.47 -15.88 1.76
N ASN A 100 9.37 -16.86 1.75
CA ASN A 100 9.32 -18.03 2.64
C ASN A 100 9.54 -17.70 4.13
N TRP A 101 9.92 -16.45 4.47
CA TRP A 101 10.18 -16.03 5.84
C TRP A 101 8.92 -15.46 6.51
N ASN A 102 8.29 -14.48 5.89
CA ASN A 102 7.19 -13.68 6.49
C ASN A 102 5.89 -13.74 5.69
N GLY A 103 5.86 -14.47 4.58
CA GLY A 103 4.69 -14.56 3.72
C GLY A 103 4.37 -13.26 2.98
N SER A 104 5.28 -12.27 2.92
CA SER A 104 5.07 -11.06 2.13
C SER A 104 5.12 -11.37 0.64
N ILE A 105 4.35 -10.64 -0.18
CA ILE A 105 4.50 -10.71 -1.63
C ILE A 105 5.93 -10.26 -2.00
N LEU A 106 6.60 -11.01 -2.88
CA LEU A 106 7.93 -10.64 -3.37
C LEU A 106 7.83 -9.46 -4.34
N TRP A 107 8.81 -8.57 -4.31
CA TRP A 107 8.81 -7.33 -5.09
C TRP A 107 8.74 -7.58 -6.60
N GLU A 108 9.38 -8.64 -7.10
CA GLU A 108 9.32 -9.02 -8.52
C GLU A 108 7.88 -9.30 -8.95
N PHE A 109 7.14 -10.02 -8.09
CA PHE A 109 5.75 -10.37 -8.33
C PHE A 109 4.83 -9.16 -8.19
N GLU A 110 5.11 -8.28 -7.22
CA GLU A 110 4.40 -7.01 -7.05
C GLU A 110 4.54 -6.13 -8.30
N GLN A 111 5.77 -5.90 -8.78
CA GLN A 111 6.00 -5.12 -10.01
C GLN A 111 5.30 -5.70 -11.23
N ASP A 112 5.25 -7.03 -11.33
CA ASP A 112 4.59 -7.69 -12.43
C ASP A 112 3.07 -7.60 -12.35
N ILE A 113 2.50 -7.56 -11.14
CA ILE A 113 1.09 -7.25 -10.90
C ILE A 113 0.81 -5.79 -11.27
N GLU A 114 1.66 -4.85 -10.87
CA GLU A 114 1.47 -3.42 -11.10
C GLU A 114 1.38 -3.05 -12.58
N LYS A 115 2.05 -3.81 -13.45
CA LYS A 115 2.00 -3.65 -14.91
C LYS A 115 0.69 -4.14 -15.54
N THR A 116 -0.19 -4.78 -14.78
CA THR A 116 -1.42 -5.37 -15.32
C THR A 116 -2.56 -4.35 -15.44
N PRO A 117 -3.44 -4.48 -16.45
CA PRO A 117 -4.65 -3.66 -16.53
C PRO A 117 -5.59 -3.83 -15.32
N GLN A 118 -5.50 -4.96 -14.63
CA GLN A 118 -6.25 -5.22 -13.42
C GLN A 118 -5.79 -4.32 -12.28
N TRP A 119 -4.47 -4.17 -12.09
CA TRP A 119 -3.95 -3.28 -11.06
C TRP A 119 -4.31 -1.81 -11.33
N GLN A 120 -4.22 -1.37 -12.59
CA GLN A 120 -4.68 -0.02 -12.96
C GLN A 120 -6.15 0.22 -12.56
N LYS A 121 -7.04 -0.75 -12.85
CA LYS A 121 -8.45 -0.64 -12.45
C LYS A 121 -8.63 -0.54 -10.94
N TYR A 122 -7.80 -1.22 -10.16
CA TYR A 122 -7.82 -1.10 -8.70
C TYR A 122 -7.48 0.33 -8.25
N GLN A 123 -6.42 0.90 -8.82
CA GLN A 123 -6.03 2.29 -8.54
C GLN A 123 -7.13 3.29 -8.95
N ASP A 124 -7.75 3.08 -10.12
CA ASP A 124 -8.85 3.93 -10.60
C ASP A 124 -10.06 3.89 -9.65
N ILE A 125 -10.40 2.69 -9.13
CA ILE A 125 -11.51 2.53 -8.16
C ILE A 125 -11.18 3.26 -6.85
N LEU A 126 -9.96 3.12 -6.33
CA LEU A 126 -9.54 3.82 -5.11
C LEU A 126 -9.56 5.34 -5.30
N LEU A 127 -9.04 5.82 -6.43
CA LEU A 127 -9.01 7.24 -6.78
C LEU A 127 -10.43 7.81 -6.83
N ALA A 128 -11.36 7.12 -7.49
CA ALA A 128 -12.75 7.56 -7.59
C ALA A 128 -13.43 7.68 -6.21
N VAL A 129 -13.13 6.79 -5.27
CA VAL A 129 -13.65 6.88 -3.89
C VAL A 129 -13.01 8.04 -3.14
N ALA A 130 -11.69 8.23 -3.27
CA ALA A 130 -10.97 9.34 -2.65
C ALA A 130 -11.49 10.70 -3.12
N GLU A 131 -11.67 10.87 -4.43
CA GLU A 131 -12.21 12.10 -5.02
C GLU A 131 -13.66 12.35 -4.58
N SER A 132 -14.49 11.30 -4.54
CA SER A 132 -15.87 11.38 -4.05
C SER A 132 -15.94 11.75 -2.57
N ALA A 133 -14.94 11.38 -1.76
CA ALA A 133 -14.87 11.75 -0.35
C ALA A 133 -14.46 13.23 -0.13
N THR A 134 -13.75 13.83 -1.10
CA THR A 134 -13.34 15.24 -1.03
C THR A 134 -14.41 16.25 -1.48
N LEU A 135 -15.45 15.81 -2.19
CA LEU A 135 -16.57 16.66 -2.59
C LEU A 135 -17.60 16.77 -1.45
N LEU A 136 -17.41 17.72 -0.53
CA LEU A 136 -18.46 18.13 0.40
C LEU A 136 -19.62 18.80 -0.37
N PRO A 137 -20.90 18.52 -0.04
CA PRO A 137 -21.98 19.42 -0.38
C PRO A 137 -21.71 20.74 0.34
N ILE A 138 -21.60 21.84 -0.41
CA ILE A 138 -21.66 23.18 0.18
C ILE A 138 -23.03 23.25 0.88
N PRO A 139 -23.11 23.42 2.22
CA PRO A 139 -24.40 23.67 2.84
C PRO A 139 -24.93 24.97 2.24
N ASP A 140 -26.12 24.89 1.67
CA ASP A 140 -26.82 25.97 1.00
C ASP A 140 -26.88 27.19 1.95
N ARG A 141 -25.94 28.12 1.78
CA ARG A 141 -25.91 29.36 2.54
C ARG A 141 -27.08 30.18 2.05
N GLN A 142 -28.15 30.22 2.82
CA GLN A 142 -29.21 31.19 2.60
C GLN A 142 -28.59 32.60 2.52
N PRO A 143 -29.00 33.42 1.52
CA PRO A 143 -28.35 34.70 1.28
C PRO A 143 -28.77 35.69 2.37
N VAL A 144 -27.86 35.96 3.30
CA VAL A 144 -28.02 37.08 4.23
C VAL A 144 -27.66 38.36 3.47
N ARG A 145 -28.66 39.19 3.24
CA ARG A 145 -28.53 40.58 2.81
C ARG A 145 -27.90 41.38 3.96
N ASP A 146 -26.84 42.12 3.67
CA ASP A 146 -26.83 43.58 3.72
C ASP A 146 -25.40 44.10 3.48
N GLY A 147 -25.32 45.26 2.83
CA GLY A 147 -24.09 45.86 2.35
C GLY A 147 -23.17 46.36 3.47
N GLU A 148 -21.86 46.30 3.22
CA GLU A 148 -20.98 47.47 3.15
C GLU A 148 -19.50 47.05 3.05
N LYS A 149 -18.84 47.63 2.03
CA LYS A 149 -17.42 47.99 1.89
C LYS A 149 -16.32 46.92 1.91
N ALA A 150 -15.46 47.09 0.90
CA ALA A 150 -14.25 46.35 0.62
C ALA A 150 -13.21 46.43 1.75
N VAL A 151 -12.67 45.26 2.12
CA VAL A 151 -11.38 45.12 2.77
C VAL A 151 -10.68 43.90 2.14
N THR A 152 -9.63 44.16 1.36
CA THR A 152 -8.64 43.16 0.97
C THR A 152 -7.73 42.88 2.17
N VAL A 153 -7.80 41.67 2.73
CA VAL A 153 -6.78 41.12 3.63
C VAL A 153 -6.49 39.68 3.25
N SER A 154 -5.25 39.46 2.84
CA SER A 154 -4.58 38.17 2.77
C SER A 154 -4.47 37.53 4.16
N THR A 155 -4.29 36.19 4.16
CA THR A 155 -3.51 35.39 5.13
C THR A 155 -4.27 34.63 6.25
N VAL A 156 -3.80 33.37 6.40
CA VAL A 156 -3.76 32.45 7.57
C VAL A 156 -4.96 31.50 7.76
N VAL A 157 -4.87 30.24 7.28
CA VAL A 157 -4.39 28.99 7.96
C VAL A 157 -5.16 28.70 9.29
N GLN A 158 -5.87 27.57 9.45
CA GLN A 158 -5.49 26.37 10.23
C GLN A 158 -6.80 25.64 10.70
N THR A 159 -6.95 24.31 10.88
CA THR A 159 -6.01 23.17 10.91
C THR A 159 -6.77 21.83 10.72
N PRO A 160 -6.16 20.81 10.09
CA PRO A 160 -6.65 19.44 9.97
C PRO A 160 -6.30 18.56 11.21
N PRO A 161 -7.07 17.50 11.52
CA PRO A 161 -6.71 16.57 12.58
C PRO A 161 -5.48 15.71 12.23
N ILE A 162 -4.49 15.87 13.10
CA ILE A 162 -3.34 15.07 13.52
C ILE A 162 -3.41 13.55 13.16
N ASP A 163 -2.62 13.15 12.15
CA ASP A 163 -2.01 11.80 11.97
C ASP A 163 -0.95 11.79 10.83
N ARG A 164 -0.85 12.88 10.05
CA ARG A 164 0.13 13.07 8.96
C ARG A 164 1.53 13.49 9.44
N LEU A 165 2.18 12.73 10.33
CA LEU A 165 3.60 12.94 10.65
C LEU A 165 4.52 12.58 9.48
N PHE A 166 4.07 11.69 8.61
CA PHE A 166 4.77 11.19 7.44
C PHE A 166 3.80 10.98 6.28
N SER A 167 4.14 11.46 5.09
CA SER A 167 3.43 11.19 3.84
C SER A 167 4.44 11.11 2.71
N HIS A 168 4.15 10.35 1.66
CA HIS A 168 5.09 10.13 0.56
C HIS A 168 4.39 10.03 -0.79
N SER A 169 5.14 10.29 -1.87
CA SER A 169 4.74 9.96 -3.23
C SER A 169 4.76 8.44 -3.44
N ALA A 170 4.05 7.94 -4.46
CA ALA A 170 3.98 6.50 -4.74
C ALA A 170 5.36 5.85 -4.94
N ASP A 171 6.30 6.60 -5.49
CA ASP A 171 7.69 6.17 -5.72
C ASP A 171 8.65 6.56 -4.58
N TYR A 172 8.13 7.09 -3.47
CA TYR A 172 8.89 7.58 -2.30
C TYR A 172 9.94 8.66 -2.60
N ARG A 173 9.95 9.24 -3.82
CA ARG A 173 10.90 10.28 -4.20
C ARG A 173 10.59 11.64 -3.60
N SER A 174 9.39 11.83 -3.07
CA SER A 174 8.97 13.03 -2.35
C SER A 174 8.27 12.62 -1.07
N VAL A 175 8.77 13.09 0.07
CA VAL A 175 8.24 12.74 1.39
C VAL A 175 8.02 14.01 2.19
N SER A 176 6.84 14.18 2.76
CA SER A 176 6.61 15.18 3.79
C SER A 176 6.74 14.52 5.16
N PHE A 177 7.69 14.98 5.96
CA PHE A 177 7.92 14.50 7.32
C PHE A 177 7.96 15.68 8.28
N ARG A 178 7.06 15.69 9.28
CA ARG A 178 6.91 16.79 10.26
C ARG A 178 6.80 18.18 9.63
N GLY A 179 6.14 18.28 8.47
CA GLY A 179 5.98 19.53 7.72
C GLY A 179 7.18 19.90 6.82
N THR A 180 8.27 19.14 6.84
CA THR A 180 9.41 19.32 5.93
C THR A 180 9.25 18.43 4.71
N GLN A 181 9.35 19.02 3.51
CA GLN A 181 9.39 18.27 2.25
C GLN A 181 10.82 17.83 1.94
N LEU A 182 11.01 16.52 1.76
CA LEU A 182 12.28 15.88 1.45
C LEU A 182 12.18 15.22 0.07
N SER A 183 13.21 15.40 -0.75
CA SER A 183 13.27 14.85 -2.10
C SER A 183 14.41 13.83 -2.20
N PHE A 184 14.11 12.64 -2.72
CA PHE A 184 15.04 11.51 -2.74
C PHE A 184 15.43 11.08 -4.16
N THR A 185 16.67 10.62 -4.30
CA THR A 185 17.09 9.83 -5.46
C THR A 185 16.38 8.47 -5.47
N PRO A 186 16.28 7.77 -6.61
CA PRO A 186 15.64 6.45 -6.66
C PRO A 186 16.21 5.46 -5.64
N ARG A 187 17.54 5.48 -5.44
CA ARG A 187 18.21 4.61 -4.47
C ARG A 187 17.86 4.96 -3.03
N GLN A 188 17.76 6.25 -2.70
CA GLN A 188 17.34 6.70 -1.37
C GLN A 188 15.86 6.41 -1.12
N ALA A 189 15.00 6.62 -2.12
CA ALA A 189 13.57 6.35 -2.05
C ALA A 189 13.30 4.86 -1.74
N GLN A 190 14.04 3.95 -2.38
CA GLN A 190 13.97 2.51 -2.09
C GLN A 190 14.29 2.19 -0.62
N VAL A 191 15.25 2.87 0.00
CA VAL A 191 15.55 2.70 1.43
C VAL A 191 14.41 3.23 2.31
N ILE A 192 13.86 4.41 1.99
CA ILE A 192 12.74 4.98 2.75
C ILE A 192 11.53 4.06 2.67
N GLU A 193 11.21 3.56 1.48
CA GLU A 193 10.13 2.61 1.26
C GLU A 193 10.29 1.36 2.11
N MET A 194 11.46 0.73 2.09
CA MET A 194 11.71 -0.48 2.88
C MET A 194 11.50 -0.22 4.38
N LEU A 195 12.07 0.86 4.90
CA LEU A 195 11.93 1.23 6.32
C LEU A 195 10.48 1.59 6.68
N HIS A 196 9.74 2.21 5.77
CA HIS A 196 8.32 2.52 5.96
C HIS A 196 7.47 1.26 5.97
N ARG A 197 7.67 0.34 5.02
CA ARG A 197 6.96 -0.94 4.97
C ARG A 197 7.20 -1.74 6.26
N ALA A 198 8.45 -1.84 6.70
CA ALA A 198 8.77 -2.55 7.95
C ALA A 198 8.13 -1.89 9.19
N PHE A 199 7.98 -0.57 9.19
CA PHE A 199 7.21 0.14 10.21
C PHE A 199 5.72 -0.23 10.17
N MET A 200 5.11 -0.22 8.99
CA MET A 200 3.71 -0.62 8.78
C MET A 200 3.46 -2.08 9.19
N ASP A 201 4.43 -2.95 8.97
CA ASP A 201 4.41 -4.37 9.32
C ASP A 201 4.63 -4.62 10.83
N GLY A 202 4.83 -3.57 11.64
CA GLY A 202 5.05 -3.66 13.08
C GLY A 202 6.47 -4.12 13.48
N THR A 203 7.37 -4.30 12.51
CA THR A 203 8.78 -4.65 12.70
C THR A 203 9.69 -3.51 12.21
N PRO A 204 9.67 -2.33 12.84
CA PRO A 204 10.24 -1.10 12.28
C PRO A 204 11.77 -1.12 12.12
N ASP A 205 12.47 -2.04 12.77
CA ASP A 205 13.92 -2.12 12.81
C ASP A 205 14.43 -3.08 11.71
N ILE A 206 15.05 -2.54 10.67
CA ILE A 206 15.69 -3.33 9.59
C ILE A 206 17.21 -3.34 9.77
N GLY A 207 17.83 -4.52 9.60
CA GLY A 207 19.30 -4.67 9.62
C GLY A 207 19.98 -4.00 8.42
N LYS A 208 21.12 -3.33 8.66
CA LYS A 208 21.88 -2.63 7.61
C LYS A 208 22.34 -3.56 6.48
N GLU A 209 22.73 -4.79 6.79
CA GLU A 209 23.22 -5.77 5.81
C GLU A 209 22.10 -6.13 4.82
N PHE A 210 20.89 -6.35 5.34
CA PHE A 210 19.70 -6.60 4.52
C PHE A 210 19.40 -5.41 3.61
N ILE A 211 19.53 -4.19 4.13
CA ILE A 211 19.30 -2.99 3.32
C ILE A 211 20.30 -2.91 2.17
N LEU A 212 21.58 -3.12 2.46
CA LEU A 212 22.66 -3.02 1.49
C LEU A 212 22.65 -4.14 0.45
N GLU A 213 22.25 -5.35 0.84
CA GLU A 213 22.02 -6.47 -0.08
C GLU A 213 20.93 -6.14 -1.09
N LYS A 214 19.80 -5.60 -0.64
CA LYS A 214 18.69 -5.17 -1.51
C LYS A 214 19.03 -3.99 -2.42
N LEU A 215 20.02 -3.17 -2.04
CA LEU A 215 20.55 -2.09 -2.86
C LEU A 215 21.64 -2.56 -3.84
N GLU A 216 21.94 -3.86 -3.91
CA GLU A 216 23.06 -4.43 -4.68
C GLU A 216 24.40 -3.74 -4.34
N SER A 217 24.58 -3.37 -3.08
CA SER A 217 25.77 -2.65 -2.60
C SER A 217 26.20 -3.15 -1.22
N PRO A 218 26.47 -4.46 -1.06
CA PRO A 218 26.68 -5.10 0.24
C PRO A 218 27.87 -4.56 1.04
N ASN A 219 28.85 -3.94 0.37
CA ASN A 219 30.07 -3.41 0.99
C ASN A 219 30.04 -1.89 1.25
N SER A 220 28.95 -1.19 0.93
CA SER A 220 28.82 0.25 1.13
C SER A 220 28.27 0.59 2.52
N ARG A 221 28.50 1.81 3.03
CA ARG A 221 27.83 2.25 4.27
C ARG A 221 26.48 2.85 3.90
N LEU A 222 25.42 2.45 4.61
CA LEU A 222 24.08 3.03 4.40
C LEU A 222 24.06 4.56 4.59
N ARG A 223 24.92 5.08 5.49
CA ARG A 223 25.13 6.52 5.67
C ARG A 223 25.60 7.22 4.39
N ASP A 224 26.40 6.56 3.56
CA ASP A 224 26.95 7.16 2.35
C ASP A 224 25.85 7.38 1.30
N THR A 225 24.80 6.54 1.30
CA THR A 225 23.59 6.73 0.47
C THR A 225 22.85 8.02 0.79
N PHE A 226 22.96 8.53 2.02
CA PHE A 226 22.31 9.76 2.49
C PHE A 226 23.32 10.86 2.88
N LYS A 227 24.55 10.80 2.36
CA LYS A 227 25.60 11.75 2.71
C LYS A 227 25.18 13.17 2.35
N GLY A 228 25.10 14.05 3.36
CA GLY A 228 24.68 15.44 3.19
C GLY A 228 23.17 15.63 3.02
N HIS A 229 22.36 14.56 3.16
CA HIS A 229 20.91 14.63 3.05
C HIS A 229 20.24 14.79 4.42
N GLU A 230 19.31 15.75 4.54
CA GLU A 230 18.67 16.13 5.80
C GLU A 230 17.87 15.00 6.47
N ALA A 231 17.39 14.03 5.68
CA ALA A 231 16.71 12.84 6.16
C ALA A 231 17.55 11.97 7.11
N TRP A 232 18.89 12.02 7.02
CA TRP A 232 19.77 11.21 7.86
C TRP A 232 19.85 11.77 9.28
N GLY A 233 19.43 10.98 10.28
CA GLY A 233 19.38 11.41 11.68
C GLY A 233 18.11 12.18 12.05
N SER A 234 17.28 12.57 11.08
CA SER A 234 15.95 13.16 11.32
C SER A 234 14.84 12.13 11.09
N LEU A 235 14.69 11.68 9.84
CA LEU A 235 13.71 10.71 9.39
C LEU A 235 14.24 9.28 9.54
N ILE A 236 15.49 9.02 9.14
CA ILE A 236 16.15 7.72 9.32
C ILE A 236 16.97 7.78 10.60
N VAL A 237 16.64 6.92 11.56
CA VAL A 237 17.32 6.86 12.86
C VAL A 237 17.82 5.44 13.14
N PRO A 238 18.84 5.27 14.01
CA PRO A 238 19.22 3.96 14.50
C PRO A 238 18.02 3.24 15.14
N GLY A 239 17.87 1.96 14.83
CA GLY A 239 16.89 1.07 15.46
C GLY A 239 17.31 0.67 16.88
N SER A 240 16.55 -0.24 17.47
CA SER A 240 16.73 -0.64 18.88
C SER A 240 17.97 -1.53 19.09
N SER A 241 18.46 -2.19 18.04
CA SER A 241 19.66 -3.01 18.06
C SER A 241 20.80 -2.40 17.26
N ARG A 242 22.05 -2.65 17.66
CA ARG A 242 23.23 -2.15 16.95
C ARG A 242 23.22 -2.63 15.49
N GLY A 243 23.35 -1.70 14.55
CA GLY A 243 23.35 -2.00 13.11
C GLY A 243 21.97 -2.09 12.46
N THR A 244 20.90 -1.77 13.20
CA THR A 244 19.55 -1.64 12.65
C THR A 244 19.16 -0.18 12.44
N TYR A 245 18.21 0.06 11.55
CA TYR A 245 17.68 1.38 11.20
C TYR A 245 16.15 1.34 11.10
N ARG A 246 15.50 2.47 11.37
CA ARG A 246 14.04 2.64 11.29
C ARG A 246 13.64 4.05 10.86
N LEU A 247 12.37 4.23 10.48
CA LEU A 247 11.78 5.56 10.32
C LEU A 247 11.34 6.16 11.66
N ASN A 248 11.56 7.47 11.82
CA ASN A 248 11.23 8.23 13.02
C ASN A 248 9.80 8.81 13.00
N ILE A 249 8.82 7.99 12.67
CA ILE A 249 7.44 8.44 12.37
C ILE A 249 6.47 8.29 13.56
N GLY A 250 7.00 8.11 14.78
CA GLY A 250 6.21 7.93 16.01
C GLY A 250 5.69 6.50 16.15
N LYS A 251 5.29 6.06 17.34
CA LYS A 251 4.55 4.79 17.48
C LYS A 251 3.07 5.11 17.29
N THR A 252 2.35 4.31 16.50
CA THR A 252 0.90 4.16 16.66
C THR A 252 0.65 3.65 18.08
N THR A 253 0.41 4.55 19.03
CA THR A 253 -0.15 4.22 20.33
C THR A 253 -1.65 4.09 20.16
N ALA A 254 -2.11 2.90 19.77
CA ALA A 254 -3.43 2.46 20.19
C ALA A 254 -3.35 2.18 21.70
N ARG A 255 -3.45 3.24 22.52
CA ARG A 255 -3.70 3.22 23.97
C ARG A 255 -3.94 4.65 24.43
N ASP A 256 -5.15 5.15 24.16
CA ASP A 256 -5.78 6.27 24.84
C ASP A 256 -7.28 5.99 24.89
N SER A 257 -7.68 5.14 25.83
CA SER A 257 -9.05 5.03 26.35
C SER A 257 -9.10 4.00 27.48
N GLU A 258 -8.47 4.33 28.60
CA GLU A 258 -8.94 3.89 29.92
C GLU A 258 -8.36 4.83 30.98
N GLN A 259 -8.97 6.01 31.05
CA GLN A 259 -8.90 6.87 32.22
C GLN A 259 -10.25 7.56 32.38
N THR A 260 -11.19 6.88 33.02
CA THR A 260 -12.10 7.45 34.02
C THR A 260 -12.58 6.31 34.91
#